data_AF-A0A959VEZ2-F1
#
_entry.id   AF-A0A959VEZ2-F1
#
_cell.length_a   1.000
_cell.length_b   1.000
_cell.length_c   1.000
_cell.angle_alpha   90.00
_cell.angle_beta   90.00
_cell.angle_gamma   90.00
#
_symmetry.space_group_name_H-M   'P 1'
#
loop_
_entity.id
_entity.type
_entity.pdbx_description
1 polymer ?
#
loop_
_entity_poly.entity_id
_entity_poly.type
_entity_poly.pdbx_seq_one_letter_code
_entity_poly.pdbx_strand_id
1 'polypeptide(L)'
;MNQLLDCPILGLDNDFPTRVFVIKHMPSNKFGCYCFDGIHGLACFSTEAQALEFAEWIQLTGMSAAEVSFDEAREIAKERPMPIVSLMLLDDLDDPVIHYVR
;
A
#
# COMPACT_ATOMS: atom_id res chain seq x y z
N MET A 1 -24.53 26.08 4.78
CA MET A 1 -23.20 26.06 4.15
C MET A 1 -22.38 25.02 4.91
N ASN A 2 -22.19 23.84 4.31
CA ASN A 2 -21.44 22.75 4.94
C ASN A 2 -19.96 23.14 4.96
N GLN A 3 -19.38 23.30 6.15
CA GLN A 3 -17.94 23.35 6.34
C GLN A 3 -17.39 21.95 6.03
N LEU A 4 -16.83 21.79 4.82
CA LEU A 4 -15.87 20.74 4.56
C LEU A 4 -14.66 21.04 5.44
N LEU A 5 -14.42 20.16 6.42
CA LEU A 5 -13.16 20.13 7.15
C LEU A 5 -12.07 19.80 6.12
N ASP A 6 -11.46 20.83 5.55
CA ASP A 6 -10.14 20.75 4.90
C ASP A 6 -9.13 20.42 6.01
N CYS A 7 -9.10 19.15 6.42
CA CYS A 7 -7.94 18.62 7.12
C CYS A 7 -6.79 18.64 6.11
N PRO A 8 -5.74 19.45 6.31
CA PRO A 8 -4.56 19.34 5.46
C PRO A 8 -4.05 17.91 5.58
N ILE A 9 -4.05 17.19 4.46
CA ILE A 9 -3.42 15.87 4.35
C ILE A 9 -1.92 16.15 4.54
N LEU A 10 -1.42 15.94 5.76
CA LEU A 10 0.02 15.90 6.03
C LEU A 10 0.65 14.89 5.07
N GLY A 11 1.59 15.33 4.22
CA GLY A 11 2.32 14.47 3.29
C GLY A 11 2.28 14.87 1.80
N LEU A 12 1.63 15.98 1.43
CA LEU A 12 1.51 16.46 0.04
C LEU A 12 2.83 16.79 -0.69
N ASP A 13 3.99 16.73 -0.03
CA ASP A 13 5.30 17.01 -0.64
C ASP A 13 6.11 15.73 -0.99
N ASN A 14 5.65 14.54 -0.56
CA ASN A 14 6.18 13.27 -1.04
C ASN A 14 5.19 12.72 -2.08
N ASP A 15 5.40 13.09 -3.35
CA ASP A 15 4.62 12.60 -4.48
C ASP A 15 4.61 11.06 -4.47
N PHE A 16 3.46 10.46 -4.20
CA PHE A 16 3.30 9.01 -4.39
C PHE A 16 3.61 8.68 -5.85
N PRO A 17 4.40 7.62 -6.12
CA PRO A 17 4.69 7.22 -7.48
C PRO A 17 3.40 6.99 -8.27
N THR A 18 3.38 7.43 -9.54
CA THR A 18 2.21 7.19 -10.42
C THR A 18 1.93 5.71 -10.64
N ARG A 19 2.97 4.88 -10.49
CA ARG A 19 2.92 3.42 -10.52
C ARG A 19 3.68 2.84 -9.35
N VAL A 20 3.10 1.81 -8.75
CA VAL A 20 3.65 1.11 -7.59
C VAL A 20 3.61 -0.39 -7.82
N PHE A 21 4.49 -1.11 -7.16
CA PHE A 21 4.48 -2.56 -7.11
C PHE A 21 3.73 -3.02 -5.87
N VAL A 22 2.74 -3.88 -6.04
CA VAL A 22 2.06 -4.56 -4.94
C VAL A 22 2.41 -6.03 -4.95
N ILE A 23 2.43 -6.65 -3.78
CA ILE A 23 2.63 -8.09 -3.68
C ILE A 23 1.30 -8.81 -3.68
N LYS A 24 1.20 -9.84 -4.52
CA LYS A 24 -0.02 -10.63 -4.73
C LYS A 24 0.29 -12.12 -4.61
N HIS A 25 -0.46 -12.79 -3.75
CA HIS A 25 -0.47 -14.25 -3.65
C HIS A 25 -1.32 -14.82 -4.77
N MET A 26 -0.67 -15.38 -5.79
CA MET A 26 -1.33 -15.86 -7.01
C MET A 26 -2.39 -16.94 -6.75
N PRO A 27 -2.17 -17.95 -5.88
CA PRO A 27 -3.16 -19.01 -5.64
C PRO A 27 -4.47 -18.52 -4.99
N SER A 28 -4.41 -17.51 -4.12
CA SER A 28 -5.59 -17.06 -3.36
C SER A 28 -6.08 -15.66 -3.74
N ASN A 29 -5.44 -15.01 -4.71
CA ASN A 29 -5.75 -13.64 -5.12
C ASN A 29 -5.75 -12.62 -3.94
N LYS A 30 -4.91 -12.89 -2.92
CA LYS A 30 -4.72 -12.02 -1.76
C LYS A 30 -3.52 -11.11 -2.00
N PHE A 31 -3.49 -9.97 -1.31
CA PHE A 31 -2.41 -9.00 -1.44
C PHE A 31 -1.64 -8.86 -0.14
N GLY A 32 -0.37 -8.47 -0.26
CA GLY A 32 0.50 -8.14 0.86
C GLY A 32 -0.05 -6.93 1.61
N CYS A 33 -0.15 -7.05 2.92
CA CYS A 33 -0.60 -5.98 3.80
C CYS A 33 0.45 -5.78 4.88
N TYR A 34 0.56 -4.56 5.38
CA TYR A 34 1.48 -4.22 6.45
C TYR A 34 0.76 -3.44 7.54
N CYS A 35 1.26 -3.56 8.78
CA CYS A 35 0.77 -2.79 9.91
C CYS A 35 1.94 -1.98 10.48
N PHE A 36 1.84 -0.66 10.40
CA PHE A 36 2.80 0.27 10.94
C PHE A 36 2.09 1.18 11.95
N ASP A 37 2.58 1.23 13.19
CA ASP A 37 1.99 2.01 14.28
C ASP A 37 0.46 1.86 14.46
N GLY A 38 -0.03 0.62 14.26
CA GLY A 38 -1.45 0.28 14.38
C GLY A 38 -2.31 0.68 13.17
N ILE A 39 -1.71 1.27 12.14
CA ILE A 39 -2.37 1.57 10.86
C ILE A 39 -2.17 0.36 9.94
N HIS A 40 -3.27 -0.16 9.41
CA HIS A 40 -3.22 -1.27 8.45
C HIS A 40 -3.38 -0.76 7.03
N GLY A 41 -2.43 -1.14 6.18
CA GLY A 41 -2.41 -0.72 4.79
C GLY A 41 -2.05 -1.82 3.80
N LEU A 42 -2.40 -1.60 2.54
CA LEU A 42 -1.87 -2.37 1.42
C LEU A 42 -0.39 -2.02 1.26
N ALA A 43 0.47 -3.04 1.24
CA ALA A 43 1.90 -2.84 1.03
C ALA A 43 2.18 -2.56 -0.45
N CYS A 44 2.77 -1.41 -0.73
CA CYS A 44 3.25 -1.05 -2.06
C CYS A 44 4.69 -0.53 -2.03
N PHE A 45 5.36 -0.60 -3.18
CA PHE A 45 6.79 -0.30 -3.32
C PHE A 45 7.03 0.49 -4.60
N SER A 46 8.06 1.33 -4.63
CA SER A 46 8.45 2.05 -5.85
C SER A 46 9.17 1.16 -6.86
N THR A 47 9.78 0.06 -6.39
CA THR A 47 10.53 -0.87 -7.26
C THR A 47 10.07 -2.31 -7.10
N GLU A 48 10.19 -3.09 -8.19
CA GLU A 48 9.91 -4.53 -8.17
C GLU A 48 10.84 -5.28 -7.20
N ALA A 49 12.11 -4.86 -7.13
CA ALA A 49 13.10 -5.48 -6.25
C ALA A 49 12.68 -5.43 -4.78
N GLN A 50 12.29 -4.25 -4.28
CA GLN A 50 11.82 -4.09 -2.90
C GLN A 50 10.55 -4.89 -2.62
N ALA A 51 9.64 -4.97 -3.60
CA ALA A 51 8.44 -5.78 -3.47
C ALA A 51 8.82 -7.26 -3.29
N LEU A 52 9.74 -7.78 -4.11
CA LEU A 52 10.20 -9.16 -4.02
C LEU A 52 10.97 -9.43 -2.72
N GLU A 53 11.80 -8.51 -2.27
CA GLU A 53 12.48 -8.58 -0.96
C GLU A 53 11.46 -8.68 0.19
N PHE A 54 10.38 -7.89 0.13
CA PHE A 54 9.29 -7.98 1.10
C PHE A 54 8.56 -9.33 1.02
N ALA A 55 8.34 -9.86 -0.19
CA ALA A 55 7.74 -11.18 -0.38
C ALA A 55 8.59 -12.32 0.19
N GLU A 56 9.92 -12.21 0.07
CA GLU A 56 10.87 -13.12 0.71
C GLU A 56 10.85 -12.97 2.24
N TRP A 57 10.79 -11.74 2.74
CA TRP A 57 10.76 -11.44 4.17
C TRP A 57 9.53 -12.05 4.88
N ILE A 58 8.34 -11.96 4.28
CA ILE A 58 7.12 -12.59 4.82
C ILE A 58 7.09 -14.12 4.67
N GLN A 59 8.07 -14.70 3.96
CA GLN A 59 8.24 -16.15 3.73
C GLN A 59 6.97 -16.85 3.20
N LEU A 60 6.20 -16.15 2.36
CA LEU A 60 4.94 -16.67 1.83
C LEU A 60 5.12 -17.12 0.38
N THR A 61 5.13 -18.44 0.17
CA THR A 61 5.30 -19.04 -1.16
C THR A 61 4.17 -18.63 -2.10
N GLY A 62 4.49 -18.35 -3.37
CA GLY A 62 3.49 -18.01 -4.39
C GLY A 62 3.12 -16.51 -4.43
N MET A 63 3.90 -15.68 -3.76
CA MET A 63 3.87 -14.22 -3.91
C MET A 63 4.54 -13.80 -5.21
N SER A 64 3.94 -12.84 -5.90
CA SER A 64 4.46 -12.19 -7.10
C SER A 64 4.32 -10.68 -6.94
N ALA A 65 5.29 -9.94 -7.49
CA ALA A 65 5.13 -8.52 -7.73
C ALA A 65 4.17 -8.28 -8.89
N ALA A 66 3.33 -7.25 -8.75
CA ALA A 66 2.45 -6.75 -9.78
C ALA A 66 2.56 -5.22 -9.82
N GLU A 67 2.97 -4.69 -10.96
CA GLU A 67 2.96 -3.25 -11.22
C GLU A 67 1.51 -2.80 -11.47
N VAL A 68 1.07 -1.81 -10.72
CA VAL A 68 -0.26 -1.20 -10.84
C VAL A 68 -0.14 0.32 -10.77
N SER A 69 -1.11 1.03 -11.32
CA SER A 69 -1.23 2.47 -11.07
C SER A 69 -1.55 2.75 -9.61
N PHE A 70 -1.20 3.95 -9.15
CA PHE A 70 -1.56 4.40 -7.80
C PHE A 70 -3.07 4.32 -7.55
N ASP A 71 -3.89 4.72 -8.53
CA ASP A 71 -5.35 4.64 -8.40
C ASP A 71 -5.85 3.20 -8.34
N GLU A 72 -5.30 2.28 -9.14
CA GLU A 72 -5.62 0.85 -9.02
C GLU A 72 -5.23 0.29 -7.64
N ALA A 73 -4.06 0.66 -7.10
CA ALA A 73 -3.64 0.25 -5.77
C ALA A 73 -4.61 0.75 -4.69
N ARG A 74 -5.15 1.97 -4.84
CA ARG A 74 -6.17 2.51 -3.94
C ARG A 74 -7.47 1.73 -4.01
N GLU A 75 -7.94 1.39 -5.20
CA GLU A 75 -9.15 0.56 -5.35
C GLU A 75 -8.94 -0.84 -4.77
N ILE A 76 -7.78 -1.47 -5.00
CA ILE A 76 -7.42 -2.75 -4.39
C ILE A 76 -7.46 -2.68 -2.86
N ALA A 77 -7.02 -1.57 -2.26
CA ALA A 77 -7.06 -1.37 -0.82
C ALA A 77 -8.50 -1.22 -0.28
N LYS A 78 -9.36 -0.47 -1.00
CA LYS A 78 -10.78 -0.25 -0.63
C LYS A 78 -11.65 -1.49 -0.74
N GLU A 79 -11.40 -2.37 -1.72
CA GLU A 79 -12.16 -3.60 -1.91
C GLU A 79 -11.98 -4.62 -0.77
N ARG A 80 -11.09 -4.34 0.19
CA ARG A 80 -10.71 -5.30 1.22
C ARG A 80 -11.63 -5.18 2.44
N PRO A 81 -12.17 -6.31 2.94
CA PRO A 81 -13.08 -6.28 4.08
C PRO A 81 -12.31 -6.08 5.39
N MET A 82 -11.98 -4.83 5.74
CA MET A 82 -11.43 -4.34 7.03
C MET A 82 -10.11 -5.01 7.53
N PRO A 83 -9.23 -4.31 8.26
CA PRO A 83 -9.16 -2.88 8.53
C PRO A 83 -8.14 -2.18 7.61
N ILE A 84 -8.00 -2.58 6.34
CA ILE A 84 -7.12 -1.86 5.41
C ILE A 84 -7.72 -0.48 5.17
N VAL A 85 -7.07 0.54 5.75
CA VAL A 85 -7.49 1.95 5.72
C VAL A 85 -6.51 2.83 4.97
N SER A 86 -5.39 2.25 4.51
CA SER A 86 -4.35 2.97 3.80
C SER A 86 -3.68 2.15 2.70
N LEU A 87 -2.99 2.87 1.82
CA LEU A 87 -1.94 2.38 0.95
C LEU A 87 -0.61 2.85 1.55
N MET A 88 0.34 1.93 1.75
CA MET A 88 1.62 2.21 2.42
C MET A 88 2.77 1.96 1.46
N LEU A 89 3.54 3.02 1.17
CA LEU A 89 4.80 2.91 0.45
C LEU A 89 5.87 2.46 1.44
N LEU A 90 6.35 1.23 1.29
CA LEU A 90 7.27 0.56 2.22
C LEU A 90 8.70 0.51 1.68
N ASP A 91 9.11 1.55 0.95
CA ASP A 91 10.50 1.65 0.46
C ASP A 91 11.49 1.81 1.62
N ASP A 92 11.02 2.43 2.71
CA ASP A 92 11.63 2.43 4.04
C ASP A 92 10.60 1.85 5.04
N LEU A 93 10.96 0.77 5.73
CA LEU A 93 10.07 0.09 6.69
C LEU A 93 9.98 0.83 8.03
N ASP A 94 10.98 1.66 8.35
CA ASP A 94 11.03 2.44 9.59
C ASP A 94 10.31 3.79 9.45
N ASP A 95 10.13 4.28 8.21
CA ASP A 95 9.39 5.52 7.88
C ASP A 95 8.53 5.35 6.61
N PRO A 96 7.46 4.53 6.66
CA PRO A 96 6.62 4.30 5.50
C PRO A 96 5.75 5.50 5.16
N VAL A 97 5.59 5.79 3.87
CA VAL A 97 4.68 6.86 3.42
C VAL A 97 3.25 6.31 3.40
N ILE A 98 2.36 6.91 4.18
CA ILE A 98 0.99 6.42 4.37
C ILE A 98 0.01 7.31 3.60
N HIS A 99 -0.73 6.71 2.66
CA HIS A 99 -1.87 7.33 1.99
C HIS A 99 -3.18 6.71 2.46
N TYR A 100 -4.01 7.46 3.19
CA TYR A 100 -5.30 6.96 3.65
C TYR A 100 -6.29 6.78 2.49
N VAL A 101 -6.91 5.61 2.42
CA VAL A 101 -7.98 5.30 1.46
C VAL A 101 -9.33 5.38 2.17
N ARG A 102 -10.23 6.22 1.64
CA ARG A 102 -11.63 6.36 2.08
C ARG A 102 -12.57 5.82 1.01
#